data_AF-A0A8S2T1G5-F1
#
_entry.id   AF-A0A8S2T1G5-F1
#
_cell.length_a   1.000
_cell.length_b   1.000
_cell.length_c   1.000
_cell.angle_alpha   90.00
_cell.angle_beta   90.00
_cell.angle_gamma   90.00
#
_symmetry.space_group_name_H-M   'P 1'
#
loop_
_entity.id
_entity.type
_entity.pdbx_description
1 polymer ?
#
loop_
_entity_poly.entity_id
_entity_poly.type
_entity_poly.pdbx_seq_one_letter_code
_entity_poly.pdbx_strand_id
1 'polypeptide(L)'
;FALFSCVSLSLMKDFEKSTRTHCNVTNFLPSVSASISEYEPQRFIWRLCFALDSIPRYIIAYLQLNHLLNRHHIEYPEHFTLVQIASSTFHFLELTFLLLLTYVSSREIKW
;
A
#
# COMPACT_ATOMS: atom_id res chain seq x y z
N PHE A 1 3.50 11.29 3.69
CA PHE A 1 3.23 11.65 5.10
C PHE A 1 3.39 10.46 6.06
N ALA A 2 2.76 9.32 5.79
CA ALA A 2 2.85 8.11 6.62
C ALA A 2 4.30 7.59 6.80
N LEU A 3 5.07 7.46 5.70
CA LEU A 3 6.46 6.98 5.75
C LEU A 3 7.33 7.86 6.66
N PHE A 4 7.24 9.17 6.47
CA PHE A 4 8.00 10.13 7.26
C PHE A 4 7.65 10.02 8.75
N SER A 5 6.36 9.91 9.08
CA SER A 5 5.91 9.78 10.47
C SER A 5 6.35 8.45 11.11
N CYS A 6 6.28 7.33 10.37
CA CYS A 6 6.77 6.03 10.84
C CYS A 6 8.28 6.03 11.07
N VAL A 7 9.06 6.61 10.15
CA VAL A 7 10.52 6.72 10.27
C VAL A 7 10.91 7.62 11.45
N SER A 8 10.27 8.78 11.62
CA SER A 8 10.52 9.66 12.76
C SER A 8 10.18 8.99 14.10
N LEU A 9 9.05 8.29 14.19
CA LEU A 9 8.68 7.56 15.41
C LEU A 9 9.63 6.41 15.72
N SER A 10 10.11 5.68 14.71
CA SER A 10 11.07 4.58 14.88
C SER A 10 12.42 5.08 15.39
N LEU A 11 12.90 6.21 14.86
CA LEU A 11 14.13 6.86 15.30
C LEU A 11 14.02 7.46 16.72
N MET A 12 12.86 8.00 17.11
CA MET A 12 12.68 8.63 18.42
C MET A 12 12.40 7.63 19.56
N LYS A 13 11.65 6.55 19.30
CA LYS A 13 11.24 5.60 20.35
C LYS A 13 12.05 4.32 20.41
N ASP A 14 12.53 3.81 19.28
CA ASP A 14 13.12 2.48 19.19
C ASP A 14 14.55 2.50 18.64
N PHE A 15 15.29 3.62 18.77
CA PHE A 15 16.65 3.76 18.22
C PHE A 15 17.55 2.55 18.53
N GLU A 16 17.62 2.12 19.79
CA GLU A 16 18.47 0.99 20.19
C GLU A 16 17.95 -0.39 19.70
N LYS A 17 16.64 -0.51 19.47
CA LYS A 17 15.98 -1.74 18.99
C LYS A 17 15.93 -1.83 17.46
N SER A 18 15.99 -0.68 16.77
CA SER A 18 16.08 -0.52 15.32
C SER A 18 17.51 -0.56 14.80
N THR A 19 18.49 -0.23 15.66
CA THR A 19 19.91 -0.23 15.32
C THR A 19 20.61 -1.53 15.70
N ARG A 20 20.03 -2.36 16.59
CA ARG A 20 20.53 -3.71 16.88
C ARG A 20 20.23 -4.67 15.74
N THR A 21 21.21 -4.84 14.86
CA THR A 21 21.21 -5.94 13.89
C THR A 21 21.63 -7.25 14.58
N HIS A 22 21.18 -8.39 14.04
CA HIS A 22 21.59 -9.73 14.50
C HIS A 22 23.13 -9.92 14.48
N CYS A 23 23.84 -9.13 13.67
CA CYS A 23 25.30 -9.10 13.58
C CYS A 23 25.97 -8.04 14.48
N ASN A 24 25.23 -7.39 15.36
CA ASN A 24 25.70 -6.35 16.29
C ASN A 24 26.41 -5.16 15.62
N VAL A 25 26.06 -4.87 14.36
CA VAL A 25 26.50 -3.68 13.62
C VAL A 25 25.44 -2.61 13.77
N THR A 26 25.83 -1.42 14.23
CA THR A 26 24.93 -0.27 14.38
C THR A 26 24.51 0.25 13.01
N ASN A 27 23.22 0.11 12.68
CA ASN A 27 22.62 0.72 11.50
C ASN A 27 22.08 2.12 11.83
N PHE A 28 22.47 3.13 11.06
CA PHE A 28 22.04 4.53 11.26
C PHE A 28 20.56 4.76 10.91
N LEU A 29 19.97 3.90 10.07
CA LEU A 29 18.57 3.96 9.66
C LEU A 29 17.93 2.56 9.74
N PRO A 30 16.73 2.42 10.33
CA PRO A 30 15.93 1.21 10.16
C PRO A 30 15.61 1.00 8.68
N SER A 31 15.45 -0.25 8.26
CA SER A 31 14.91 -0.52 6.92
C SER A 31 13.49 0.04 6.81
N VAL A 32 13.09 0.47 5.61
CA VAL A 32 11.73 1.00 5.38
C VAL A 32 10.68 -0.04 5.75
N SER A 33 10.92 -1.31 5.45
CA SER A 33 10.03 -2.42 5.86
C SER A 33 10.01 -2.66 7.37
N ALA A 34 11.13 -2.45 8.08
CA ALA A 34 11.18 -2.53 9.54
C ALA A 34 10.37 -1.40 10.18
N SER A 35 10.60 -0.16 9.77
CA SER A 35 9.89 1.01 10.35
C SER A 35 8.37 1.01 10.12
N ILE A 36 7.87 0.35 9.07
CA ILE A 36 6.43 0.26 8.78
C ILE A 36 5.75 -1.00 9.33
N SER A 37 6.49 -2.09 9.57
CA SER A 37 5.90 -3.40 9.89
C SER A 37 6.43 -4.07 11.16
N GLU A 38 7.60 -3.66 11.66
CA GLU A 38 8.31 -4.36 12.75
C GLU A 38 7.93 -3.86 14.14
N TYR A 39 7.48 -2.61 14.28
CA TYR A 39 7.19 -1.99 15.58
C TYR A 39 5.72 -1.55 15.69
N GLU A 40 5.08 -1.93 16.80
CA GLU A 40 3.80 -1.35 17.23
C GLU A 40 4.10 -0.08 18.05
N PRO A 41 3.39 1.06 17.85
CA PRO A 41 2.12 1.25 17.12
C PRO A 41 2.25 1.71 15.64
N GLN A 42 3.46 1.83 15.11
CA GLN A 42 3.73 2.39 13.77
C GLN A 42 3.05 1.60 12.66
N ARG A 43 2.94 0.27 12.82
CA ARG A 43 2.20 -0.63 11.92
C ARG A 43 0.73 -0.28 11.75
N PHE A 44 0.05 0.15 12.83
CA PHE A 44 -1.36 0.52 12.77
C PHE A 44 -1.57 1.84 12.01
N ILE A 45 -0.71 2.82 12.29
CA ILE A 45 -0.70 4.11 11.59
C ILE A 45 -0.44 3.89 10.09
N TRP A 46 0.54 3.03 9.76
CA TRP A 46 0.86 2.67 8.39
C TRP A 46 -0.33 2.04 7.66
N ARG A 47 -0.94 1.00 8.26
CA ARG A 47 -2.14 0.33 7.70
C ARG A 47 -3.30 1.31 7.49
N LEU A 48 -3.58 2.17 8.48
CA LEU A 48 -4.67 3.14 8.39
C LEU A 48 -4.43 4.17 7.30
N CYS A 49 -3.23 4.76 7.25
CA CYS A 49 -2.88 5.72 6.20
C CYS A 49 -2.92 5.09 4.80
N PHE A 50 -2.45 3.85 4.67
CA PHE A 50 -2.49 3.13 3.39
C PHE A 50 -3.93 2.82 2.96
N ALA A 51 -4.79 2.40 3.89
CA ALA A 51 -6.21 2.18 3.63
C ALA A 51 -6.94 3.49 3.24
N LEU A 52 -6.64 4.60 3.93
CA LEU A 52 -7.23 5.90 3.61
C LEU A 52 -6.79 6.41 2.23
N ASP A 53 -5.55 6.14 1.82
CA ASP A 53 -5.04 6.50 0.49
C ASP A 53 -5.56 5.57 -0.62
N SER A 54 -5.86 4.30 -0.31
CA SER A 54 -6.37 3.36 -1.31
C SER A 54 -7.84 3.57 -1.65
N ILE A 55 -8.68 4.00 -0.69
CA ILE A 55 -10.11 4.28 -0.90
C ILE A 55 -10.38 5.22 -2.10
N PRO A 56 -9.77 6.42 -2.21
CA PRO A 56 -10.04 7.31 -3.35
C PRO A 56 -9.63 6.67 -4.69
N ARG A 57 -8.58 5.83 -4.70
CA ARG A 57 -8.14 5.13 -5.93
C ARG A 57 -9.18 4.11 -6.38
N TYR A 58 -9.76 3.35 -5.45
CA TYR A 58 -10.87 2.44 -5.74
C TYR A 58 -12.10 3.18 -6.28
N ILE A 59 -12.44 4.33 -5.69
CA ILE A 59 -13.57 5.15 -6.14
C ILE A 59 -13.33 5.65 -7.58
N ILE A 60 -12.15 6.19 -7.87
CA ILE A 60 -11.81 6.69 -9.21
C ILE A 60 -11.89 5.57 -10.25
N ALA A 61 -11.30 4.40 -9.97
CA ALA A 61 -11.33 3.25 -10.87
C ALA A 61 -12.77 2.76 -11.12
N TYR A 62 -13.61 2.73 -10.08
CA TYR A 62 -15.02 2.38 -10.20
C TYR A 62 -15.79 3.39 -11.06
N LEU A 63 -15.58 4.69 -10.82
CA LEU A 63 -16.24 5.75 -11.60
C LEU A 63 -15.83 5.71 -13.07
N GLN A 64 -14.54 5.46 -13.36
CA GLN A 64 -14.04 5.31 -14.72
C GLN A 64 -14.71 4.12 -15.42
N LEU A 65 -14.79 2.96 -14.76
CA LEU A 65 -15.44 1.78 -15.32
C LEU A 65 -16.94 2.01 -15.54
N ASN A 66 -17.63 2.58 -14.56
CA ASN A 66 -19.06 2.87 -14.66
C ASN A 66 -19.37 3.90 -15.75
N HIS A 67 -18.48 4.88 -15.93
CA HIS A 67 -18.57 5.83 -17.02
C HIS A 67 -18.37 5.16 -18.39
N LEU A 68 -17.45 4.21 -18.51
CA LEU A 68 -17.26 3.42 -19.73
C LEU A 68 -18.48 2.55 -20.05
N LEU A 69 -19.07 1.89 -19.04
CA LEU A 69 -20.23 1.02 -19.22
C LEU A 69 -21.52 1.78 -19.57
N ASN A 70 -21.73 2.96 -18.96
CA ASN A 70 -22.94 3.77 -19.21
C ASN A 70 -22.87 4.61 -20.48
N ARG A 71 -21.69 4.75 -21.11
CA ARG A 71 -21.56 5.45 -22.39
C ARG A 71 -21.92 4.53 -23.56
N HIS A 72 -23.22 4.34 -23.76
CA HIS A 72 -23.80 3.51 -24.82
C HIS A 72 -23.63 4.05 -26.26
N HIS A 73 -23.04 5.25 -26.46
CA HIS A 73 -23.17 6.02 -27.70
C HIS A 73 -21.87 6.60 -28.30
N ILE A 74 -20.69 6.19 -27.85
CA ILE A 74 -19.44 6.67 -28.46
C ILE A 74 -18.76 5.54 -29.21
N GLU A 75 -18.70 5.68 -30.54
CA GLU A 75 -17.93 4.82 -31.44
C GLU A 75 -16.42 4.98 -31.17
N TYR A 76 -15.93 4.28 -30.15
CA TYR A 76 -14.51 3.98 -30.04
C TYR A 76 -14.22 2.66 -30.75
N PRO A 77 -13.04 2.49 -31.35
CA PRO A 77 -12.63 1.19 -31.86
C PRO A 77 -12.67 0.16 -30.72
N GLU A 78 -13.27 -1.02 -30.96
CA GLU A 78 -13.54 -2.02 -29.91
C GLU A 78 -12.29 -2.40 -29.09
N HIS A 79 -11.12 -2.42 -29.74
CA HIS A 79 -9.84 -2.67 -29.09
C HIS A 79 -9.51 -1.65 -27.99
N PHE A 80 -9.89 -0.37 -28.15
CA PHE A 80 -9.64 0.67 -27.16
C PHE A 80 -10.51 0.50 -25.91
N THR A 81 -11.76 0.05 -26.09
CA THR A 81 -12.66 -0.27 -24.96
C THR A 81 -12.15 -1.47 -24.18
N LEU A 82 -11.71 -2.54 -24.87
CA LEU A 82 -11.12 -3.72 -24.23
C LEU A 82 -9.86 -3.38 -23.43
N VAL A 83 -8.96 -2.56 -24.00
CA VAL A 83 -7.74 -2.12 -23.31
C VAL A 83 -8.06 -1.32 -22.04
N GLN A 84 -9.06 -0.44 -22.08
CA GLN A 84 -9.46 0.34 -20.90
C GLN A 84 -10.08 -0.54 -19.80
N ILE A 85 -10.93 -1.50 -20.16
CA ILE A 85 -11.50 -2.47 -19.19
C ILE A 85 -10.39 -3.32 -18.56
N ALA A 86 -9.46 -3.80 -19.38
CA ALA A 86 -8.31 -4.56 -18.90
C ALA A 86 -7.44 -3.72 -17.95
N SER A 87 -7.11 -2.48 -18.34
CA SER A 87 -6.32 -1.55 -17.52
C SER A 87 -7.00 -1.25 -16.19
N SER A 88 -8.31 -1.00 -16.19
CA SER A 88 -9.09 -0.81 -14.96
C SER A 88 -9.01 -2.06 -14.07
N THR A 89 -9.19 -3.26 -14.64
CA THR A 89 -9.08 -4.52 -13.90
C THR A 89 -7.69 -4.70 -13.27
N PHE A 90 -6.62 -4.42 -14.03
CA PHE A 90 -5.26 -4.49 -13.50
C PHE A 90 -5.04 -3.50 -12.35
N HIS A 91 -5.59 -2.28 -12.45
CA HIS A 91 -5.51 -1.29 -11.37
C HIS A 91 -6.22 -1.78 -10.09
N PHE A 92 -7.40 -2.39 -10.23
CA PHE A 92 -8.09 -3.01 -9.09
C PHE A 92 -7.28 -4.16 -8.47
N LEU A 93 -6.68 -5.02 -9.29
CA LEU A 93 -5.83 -6.11 -8.82
C LEU A 93 -4.59 -5.60 -8.09
N GLU A 94 -3.90 -4.60 -8.66
CA GLU A 94 -2.74 -3.98 -8.05
C GLU A 94 -3.04 -3.42 -6.66
N LEU A 95 -4.11 -2.63 -6.52
CA LEU A 95 -4.53 -2.09 -5.22
C LEU A 95 -4.87 -3.19 -4.22
N THR A 96 -5.51 -4.27 -4.69
CA THR A 96 -5.89 -5.41 -3.85
C THR A 96 -4.66 -6.16 -3.35
N PHE A 97 -3.68 -6.41 -4.22
CA PHE A 97 -2.43 -7.04 -3.82
C PHE A 97 -1.62 -6.15 -2.87
N LEU A 98 -1.59 -4.84 -3.08
CA LEU A 98 -0.91 -3.91 -2.17
C LEU A 98 -1.58 -3.88 -0.78
N LEU A 99 -2.92 -3.88 -0.73
CA LEU A 99 -3.65 -4.01 0.53
C LEU A 99 -3.37 -5.35 1.20
N LEU A 100 -3.40 -6.44 0.43
CA LEU A 100 -3.12 -7.78 0.94
C LEU A 100 -1.71 -7.86 1.53
N LEU A 101 -0.69 -7.34 0.85
CA LEU A 101 0.69 -7.31 1.36
C LEU A 101 0.83 -6.43 2.62
N THR A 102 0.03 -5.37 2.74
CA THR A 102 0.06 -4.47 3.90
C THR A 102 -0.64 -5.08 5.12
N TYR A 103 -1.71 -5.85 4.90
CA TYR A 103 -2.46 -6.52 5.96
C TYR A 103 -1.88 -7.89 6.31
N VAL A 104 -1.65 -8.75 5.34
CA VAL A 104 -1.04 -10.08 5.50
C VAL A 104 0.48 -9.92 5.53
N SER A 105 0.99 -9.32 6.61
CA SER A 105 2.42 -9.31 6.86
C SER A 105 2.82 -10.62 7.52
N SER A 106 3.81 -11.29 6.94
CA SER A 106 4.31 -12.64 7.29
C SER A 106 4.66 -12.87 8.78
N ARG A 107 4.64 -11.84 9.62
CA ARG A 107 4.93 -11.93 11.06
C ARG A 107 3.72 -12.29 11.93
N GLU A 108 2.50 -12.17 11.42
CA GLU A 108 1.27 -12.61 12.12
C GLU A 108 1.01 -14.11 11.98
N ILE A 109 1.63 -14.78 11.01
CA ILE A 109 1.59 -16.23 10.85
C ILE A 109 2.73 -16.82 11.70
N LYS A 110 2.55 -16.80 13.02
CA LYS A 110 3.31 -17.68 13.91
C LYS A 110 2.47 -18.95 14.11
N TRP A 111 2.86 -20.03 13.42
CA TRP A 111 2.50 -21.38 13.85
C TRP A 111 3.39 -21.76 15.03
#